data_AF-A0A2E9CUG0-F1
#
_entry.id   AF-A0A2E9CUG0-F1
#
_cell.length_a   1.000
_cell.length_b   1.000
_cell.length_c   1.000
_cell.angle_alpha   90.00
_cell.angle_beta   90.00
_cell.angle_gamma   90.00
#
_symmetry.space_group_name_H-M   'P 1'
#
loop_
_entity.id
_entity.type
_entity.pdbx_description
1 polymer ?
#
loop_
_entity_poly.entity_id
_entity_poly.type
_entity_poly.pdbx_seq_one_letter_code
_entity_poly.pdbx_strand_id
1 'polypeptide(L)'
;MFSIPFGVRMFLTKWWPALLAGVVIIGILAYVYFEGKSAGKTGEVAKQVQRENEVQVKINDANENASAARVEAATKLEQQQRELEDVQSEAGSVDAVRIKRGCVILRQQGRDISKVPACR
;
A
#
# COMPACT_ATOMS: atom_id res chain seq x y z
N MET A 1 41.81 -19.12 -55.02
CA MET A 1 42.12 -20.45 -54.45
C MET A 1 43.28 -20.27 -53.48
N PHE A 2 42.99 -20.05 -52.18
CA PHE A 2 44.04 -19.79 -51.18
C PHE A 2 44.66 -21.13 -50.75
N SER A 3 45.87 -21.41 -51.20
CA SER A 3 46.61 -22.59 -50.77
C SER A 3 47.16 -22.34 -49.37
N ILE A 4 46.56 -22.96 -48.36
CA ILE A 4 47.01 -22.86 -46.98
C ILE A 4 48.37 -23.57 -46.88
N PRO A 5 49.45 -22.89 -46.45
CA PRO A 5 50.77 -23.51 -46.38
C PRO A 5 50.75 -24.72 -45.44
N PHE A 6 51.49 -25.77 -45.81
CA PHE A 6 51.42 -27.09 -45.17
C PHE A 6 51.64 -27.04 -43.64
N GLY A 7 52.51 -26.13 -43.17
CA GLY A 7 52.76 -25.91 -41.75
C GLY A 7 51.54 -25.36 -40.98
N VAL A 8 50.74 -24.48 -41.59
CA VAL A 8 49.52 -23.94 -40.97
C VAL A 8 48.44 -25.02 -40.89
N ARG A 9 48.35 -25.89 -41.90
CA ARG A 9 47.40 -27.00 -41.92
C ARG A 9 47.67 -28.03 -40.83
N MET A 10 48.94 -28.33 -40.55
CA MET A 10 49.36 -29.26 -39.50
C MET A 10 49.26 -28.64 -38.09
N PHE A 11 49.46 -27.33 -37.98
CA PHE A 11 49.22 -26.57 -36.74
C PHE A 11 47.73 -26.53 -36.39
N LEU A 12 46.87 -26.22 -37.38
CA LEU A 12 45.42 -26.25 -37.21
C LEU A 12 44.96 -27.63 -36.74
N THR A 13 45.31 -28.73 -37.40
CA THR A 13 44.81 -30.07 -36.99
C THR A 13 45.26 -30.50 -35.59
N LYS A 14 46.47 -30.12 -35.16
CA LYS A 14 46.99 -30.48 -33.83
C LYS A 14 46.40 -29.63 -32.70
N TRP A 15 46.16 -28.34 -32.95
CA TRP A 15 45.70 -27.39 -31.91
C TRP A 15 44.21 -27.08 -31.97
N TRP A 16 43.52 -27.44 -33.05
CA TRP A 16 42.06 -27.33 -33.19
C TRP A 16 41.28 -27.91 -32.00
N PRO A 17 41.58 -29.12 -31.49
CA PRO A 17 40.85 -29.65 -30.33
C PRO A 17 41.08 -28.81 -29.06
N ALA A 18 42.27 -28.26 -28.86
CA ALA A 18 42.57 -27.39 -27.71
C ALA A 18 41.83 -26.06 -27.81
N LEU A 19 41.72 -25.46 -29.00
CA LEU A 19 40.93 -24.25 -29.23
C LEU A 19 39.44 -24.51 -29.02
N LEU A 20 38.92 -25.64 -29.52
CA LEU A 20 37.53 -26.04 -29.30
C LEU A 20 37.22 -26.20 -27.80
N ALA A 21 38.09 -26.89 -27.07
CA ALA A 21 37.95 -27.05 -25.62
C ALA A 21 37.96 -25.69 -24.90
N GLY A 22 38.85 -24.77 -25.30
CA GLY A 22 38.87 -23.41 -24.77
C GLY A 22 37.57 -22.64 -24.99
N VAL A 23 37.02 -22.70 -26.21
CA VAL A 23 35.73 -22.06 -26.55
C VAL A 23 34.58 -22.64 -25.71
N VAL A 24 34.54 -23.96 -25.53
CA VAL A 24 33.52 -24.62 -24.70
C VAL A 24 33.59 -24.15 -23.24
N ILE A 25 34.79 -24.09 -22.66
CA ILE A 25 34.98 -23.64 -21.27
C ILE A 25 34.54 -22.17 -21.12
N ILE A 26 34.92 -21.30 -22.04
CA ILE A 26 34.51 -19.89 -22.03
C ILE A 26 32.98 -19.78 -22.15
N GLY A 27 32.36 -20.60 -23.00
CA GLY A 27 30.89 -20.65 -23.13
C GLY A 27 30.19 -21.05 -21.84
N ILE A 28 30.70 -22.05 -21.13
CA ILE A 28 30.16 -22.49 -19.82
C ILE A 28 30.30 -21.37 -18.79
N LEU A 29 31.48 -20.75 -18.69
CA LEU A 29 31.73 -19.65 -17.76
C LEU A 29 30.83 -18.44 -18.03
N ALA A 30 30.65 -18.09 -19.31
CA ALA A 30 29.74 -17.03 -19.72
C ALA A 30 28.30 -17.36 -19.33
N TYR A 31 27.83 -18.58 -19.60
CA TYR A 31 26.48 -19.02 -19.25
C TYR A 31 26.22 -18.92 -17.74
N VAL A 32 27.13 -19.47 -16.92
CA VAL A 32 27.04 -19.40 -15.45
C VAL A 32 27.06 -17.95 -14.96
N TYR A 33 27.90 -17.09 -15.55
CA TYR A 33 27.95 -15.67 -15.20
C TYR A 33 26.65 -14.93 -15.56
N PHE A 34 26.07 -15.20 -16.74
CA PHE A 34 24.81 -14.59 -17.15
C PHE A 34 23.61 -15.08 -16.33
N GLU A 35 23.51 -16.39 -16.04
CA GLU A 35 22.49 -16.92 -15.14
C GLU A 35 22.64 -16.35 -13.73
N GLY A 36 23.85 -16.36 -13.16
CA GLY A 36 24.11 -15.83 -11.83
C GLY A 36 23.75 -14.34 -11.71
N LYS A 37 24.06 -13.53 -12.73
CA LYS A 37 23.72 -12.10 -12.75
C LYS A 37 22.20 -11.87 -12.92
N SER A 38 21.53 -12.71 -13.69
CA SER A 38 20.08 -12.64 -13.90
C SER A 38 19.31 -13.04 -12.64
N ALA A 39 19.73 -14.12 -11.97
CA ALA A 39 19.17 -14.56 -10.70
C ALA A 39 19.39 -13.52 -9.59
N GLY A 40 20.58 -12.90 -9.52
CA GLY A 40 20.87 -11.84 -8.56
C GLY A 40 19.96 -10.61 -8.73
N LYS A 41 19.82 -10.09 -9.96
CA LYS A 41 18.93 -8.96 -10.25
C LYS A 41 17.46 -9.28 -10.00
N THR A 42 17.01 -10.47 -10.37
CA THR A 42 15.60 -10.88 -10.23
C THR A 42 15.23 -11.07 -8.76
N GLY A 43 16.12 -11.65 -7.95
CA GLY A 43 15.89 -11.82 -6.51
C GLY A 43 15.88 -10.49 -5.76
N GLU A 44 16.69 -9.52 -6.18
CA GLU A 44 16.74 -8.19 -5.55
C GLU A 44 15.50 -7.35 -5.89
N VAL A 45 15.03 -7.39 -7.14
CA VAL A 45 13.76 -6.76 -7.55
C VAL A 45 12.56 -7.41 -6.86
N ALA A 46 12.52 -8.74 -6.74
CA ALA A 46 11.43 -9.43 -6.03
C ALA A 46 11.36 -9.03 -4.55
N LYS A 47 12.50 -8.86 -3.89
CA LYS A 47 12.59 -8.36 -2.50
C LYS A 47 12.17 -6.90 -2.36
N GLN A 48 12.36 -6.07 -3.38
CA GLN A 48 11.86 -4.69 -3.39
C GLN A 48 10.35 -4.66 -3.56
N VAL A 49 9.80 -5.40 -4.53
CA VAL A 49 8.35 -5.48 -4.77
C VAL A 49 7.59 -6.02 -3.55
N GLN A 50 8.14 -7.03 -2.85
CA GLN A 50 7.51 -7.51 -1.60
C GLN A 50 7.43 -6.42 -0.53
N ARG A 51 8.51 -5.65 -0.34
CA ARG A 51 8.52 -4.55 0.65
C ARG A 51 7.55 -3.44 0.29
N GLU A 52 7.46 -3.09 -1.00
CA GLU A 52 6.50 -2.07 -1.45
C GLU A 52 5.04 -2.51 -1.28
N ASN A 53 4.74 -3.78 -1.58
CA ASN A 53 3.40 -4.34 -1.36
C ASN A 53 3.01 -4.35 0.13
N GLU A 54 3.91 -4.75 1.03
CA GLU A 54 3.61 -4.73 2.48
C GLU A 54 3.31 -3.31 2.98
N VAL A 55 4.00 -2.30 2.46
CA VAL A 55 3.76 -0.89 2.82
C VAL A 55 2.43 -0.43 2.24
N GLN A 56 2.10 -0.74 0.99
CA GLN A 56 0.81 -0.39 0.39
C GLN A 56 -0.37 -1.02 1.12
N VAL A 57 -0.29 -2.29 1.51
CA VAL A 57 -1.35 -2.96 2.27
C VAL A 57 -1.59 -2.26 3.62
N LYS A 58 -0.53 -1.91 4.35
CA LYS A 58 -0.65 -1.18 5.62
C LYS A 58 -1.26 0.21 5.46
N ILE A 59 -0.91 0.93 4.39
CA ILE A 59 -1.49 2.23 4.08
C ILE A 59 -2.98 2.08 3.73
N ASN A 60 -3.34 1.05 2.97
CA ASN A 60 -4.72 0.81 2.58
C ASN A 60 -5.59 0.45 3.79
N ASP A 61 -5.14 -0.47 4.65
CA ASP A 61 -5.83 -0.81 5.91
C ASP A 61 -6.01 0.41 6.83
N ALA A 62 -4.99 1.28 6.92
CA ALA A 62 -5.09 2.51 7.69
C ALA A 62 -6.12 3.49 7.09
N ASN A 63 -6.21 3.55 5.77
CA ASN A 63 -7.15 4.42 5.06
C ASN A 63 -8.59 3.90 5.14
N GLU A 64 -8.81 2.58 5.04
CA GLU A 64 -10.14 1.98 5.26
C GLU A 64 -10.63 2.25 6.67
N ASN A 65 -9.79 2.06 7.69
CA ASN A 65 -10.17 2.38 9.08
C ASN A 65 -10.46 3.87 9.27
N ALA A 66 -9.66 4.76 8.67
CA ALA A 66 -9.88 6.21 8.76
C ALA A 66 -11.17 6.64 8.03
N SER A 67 -11.47 6.04 6.89
CA SER A 67 -12.69 6.34 6.12
C SER A 67 -13.94 5.82 6.82
N ALA A 68 -13.91 4.61 7.39
CA ALA A 68 -14.99 4.08 8.23
C ALA A 68 -15.26 4.99 9.45
N ALA A 69 -14.21 5.42 10.15
CA ALA A 69 -14.35 6.34 11.29
C ALA A 69 -14.90 7.71 10.90
N ARG A 70 -14.53 8.24 9.72
CA ARG A 70 -15.07 9.51 9.19
C ARG A 70 -16.55 9.39 8.83
N VAL A 71 -16.96 8.28 8.22
CA VAL A 71 -18.37 8.03 7.88
C VAL A 71 -19.21 7.90 9.15
N GLU A 72 -18.74 7.16 10.16
CA GLU A 72 -19.45 7.02 11.44
C GLU A 72 -19.53 8.35 12.21
N ALA A 73 -18.49 9.19 12.15
CA ALA A 73 -18.52 10.52 12.74
C ALA A 73 -19.50 11.44 12.01
N ALA A 74 -19.54 11.40 10.68
CA ALA A 74 -20.44 12.21 9.87
C ALA A 74 -21.92 11.85 10.11
N THR A 75 -22.26 10.55 10.15
CA THR A 75 -23.63 10.11 10.41
C THR A 75 -24.10 10.45 11.82
N LYS A 76 -23.22 10.33 12.83
CA LYS A 76 -23.52 10.79 14.21
C LYS A 76 -23.75 12.29 14.26
N LEU A 77 -22.95 13.10 13.57
CA LEU A 77 -23.13 14.55 13.50
C LEU A 77 -24.45 14.93 12.81
N GLU A 78 -24.82 14.27 11.71
CA GLU A 78 -26.10 14.50 11.04
C GLU A 78 -27.30 14.10 11.92
N GLN A 79 -27.22 12.98 12.65
CA GLN A 79 -28.26 12.59 13.59
C GLN A 79 -28.43 13.63 14.70
N GLN A 80 -27.33 14.13 15.29
CA GLN A 80 -27.39 15.18 16.30
C GLN A 80 -28.01 16.47 15.75
N GLN A 81 -27.68 16.86 14.52
CA GLN A 81 -28.29 18.04 13.89
C GLN A 81 -29.79 17.87 13.68
N ARG A 82 -30.25 16.70 13.24
CA ARG A 82 -31.69 16.40 13.11
C ARG A 82 -32.42 16.46 14.44
N GLU A 83 -31.85 15.90 15.51
CA GLU A 83 -32.43 16.01 16.87
C GLU A 83 -32.52 17.47 17.33
N LEU A 84 -31.51 18.28 17.02
CA LEU A 84 -31.46 19.71 17.36
C LEU A 84 -32.44 20.57 16.54
N GLU A 85 -32.74 20.15 15.31
CA GLU A 85 -33.69 20.81 14.41
C GLU A 85 -35.13 20.45 14.77
N ASP A 86 -35.40 19.19 15.11
CA ASP A 86 -36.70 18.73 15.59
C ASP A 86 -37.11 19.48 16.86
N VAL A 87 -36.19 19.58 17.82
CA VAL A 87 -36.36 20.39 19.05
C VAL A 87 -36.58 21.87 18.77
N GLN A 88 -35.99 22.40 17.70
CA GLN A 88 -36.17 23.78 17.27
C GLN A 88 -37.54 24.00 16.63
N SER A 89 -38.06 23.00 15.90
CA SER A 89 -39.38 23.05 15.28
C SER A 89 -40.53 22.94 16.29
N GLU A 90 -40.30 22.24 17.41
CA GLU A 90 -41.30 21.98 18.45
C GLU A 90 -41.40 23.09 19.51
N ALA A 91 -40.44 24.01 19.55
CA ALA A 91 -40.38 25.06 20.57
C ALA A 91 -40.97 26.38 20.06
N GLY A 92 -42.12 26.76 20.63
CA GLY A 92 -42.88 27.96 20.23
C GLY A 92 -42.23 29.33 20.52
N SER A 93 -41.02 29.38 21.09
CA SER A 93 -40.26 30.62 21.30
C SER A 93 -38.73 30.40 21.21
N VAL A 94 -37.99 31.41 20.74
CA VAL A 94 -36.54 31.34 20.51
C VAL A 94 -35.76 31.01 21.80
N ASP A 95 -36.24 31.47 22.96
CA ASP A 95 -35.62 31.15 24.26
C ASP A 95 -35.87 29.70 24.67
N ALA A 96 -37.06 29.15 24.40
CA ALA A 96 -37.37 27.74 24.67
C ALA A 96 -36.52 26.79 23.79
N VAL A 97 -36.26 27.17 22.53
CA VAL A 97 -35.36 26.43 21.63
C VAL A 97 -33.94 26.35 22.22
N ARG A 98 -33.42 27.49 22.69
CA ARG A 98 -32.04 27.59 23.20
C ARG A 98 -31.86 26.76 24.47
N ILE A 99 -32.85 26.77 25.35
CA ILE A 99 -32.87 25.97 26.59
C ILE A 99 -32.95 24.47 26.25
N LYS A 100 -33.91 24.04 25.41
CA LYS A 100 -34.05 22.62 25.03
C LYS A 100 -32.80 22.09 24.30
N ARG A 101 -32.18 22.87 23.40
CA ARG A 101 -30.90 22.50 22.77
C ARG A 101 -29.79 22.28 23.80
N GLY A 102 -29.66 23.18 24.77
CA GLY A 102 -28.68 23.04 25.86
C GLY A 102 -28.89 21.75 26.65
N CYS A 103 -30.14 21.37 26.90
CA CYS A 103 -30.51 20.14 27.59
C CYS A 103 -30.18 18.88 26.80
N VAL A 104 -30.41 18.88 25.48
CA VAL A 104 -30.04 17.76 24.59
C VAL A 104 -28.52 17.57 24.54
N ILE A 105 -27.75 18.66 24.44
CA ILE A 105 -26.28 18.60 24.45
C ILE A 105 -25.76 18.01 25.78
N LEU A 106 -26.33 18.42 26.92
CA LEU A 106 -25.96 17.88 28.23
C LEU A 106 -26.26 16.38 28.33
N ARG A 107 -27.37 15.91 27.73
CA ARG A 107 -27.71 14.49 27.64
C ARG A 107 -26.70 13.72 26.79
N GLN A 108 -26.31 14.26 25.63
CA GLN A 108 -25.33 13.66 24.73
C GLN A 108 -23.92 13.58 25.36
N GLN A 109 -23.61 14.45 26.33
CA GLN A 109 -22.39 14.39 27.16
C GLN A 109 -22.47 13.37 28.31
N GLY A 110 -23.56 12.60 28.43
CA GLY A 110 -23.75 11.61 29.50
C GLY A 110 -24.07 12.21 30.86
N ARG A 111 -24.49 13.49 30.91
CA ARG A 111 -24.79 14.19 32.15
C ARG A 111 -26.25 13.98 32.54
N ASP A 112 -26.50 13.69 33.81
CA ASP A 112 -27.85 13.45 34.31
C ASP A 112 -28.64 14.77 34.39
N ILE A 113 -29.52 14.98 33.41
CA ILE A 113 -30.33 16.19 33.25
C ILE A 113 -31.61 16.17 34.10
N SER A 114 -31.92 15.08 34.81
CA SER A 114 -33.12 14.94 35.65
C SER A 114 -33.24 15.98 36.77
N LYS A 115 -32.11 16.59 37.16
CA LYS A 115 -32.03 17.63 38.20
C LYS A 115 -31.98 19.06 37.65
N VAL A 116 -31.95 19.26 36.34
CA VAL A 116 -31.89 20.60 35.74
C VAL A 116 -33.33 21.08 35.48
N PRO A 117 -33.83 22.11 36.19
CA PRO A 117 -35.23 22.52 36.11
C PRO A 117 -35.60 23.08 34.73
N ALA A 118 -34.63 23.57 33.96
CA ALA A 118 -34.82 24.05 32.60
C ALA A 118 -34.94 22.91 31.56
N CYS A 119 -34.60 21.68 31.94
CA CYS A 119 -34.59 20.50 31.07
C CYS A 119 -35.71 19.49 31.37
N ARG A 120 -36.67 19.89 32.20
CA ARG A 120 -37.77 19.06 32.67
C ARG A 120 -39.04 19.30 31.87
#